data_AF-A0A6A6L7D2-F1
#
_entry.id   AF-A0A6A6L7D2-F1
#
_cell.length_a   1.000
_cell.length_b   1.000
_cell.length_c   1.000
_cell.angle_alpha   90.00
_cell.angle_beta   90.00
_cell.angle_gamma   90.00
#
_symmetry.space_group_name_H-M   'P 1'
#
loop_
_entity.id
_entity.type
_entity.pdbx_description
1 polymer ?
#
loop_
_entity_poly.entity_id
_entity_poly.type
_entity_poly.pdbx_seq_one_letter_code
_entity_poly.pdbx_strand_id
1 'polypeptide(L)'
;MTVYAMWQGKTQKLRLFPDFANQASLFDLFTTIPVFVTGLGFHVNVHPMRSELGKPYDMNSAARISLIIGIAIYFAIGFFGYLLFGDSIMPDILVNFDRNSDTPTD
;
A
#
# COMPACT_ATOMS: atom_id res chain seq x y z
N MET A 1 4.49 4.60 16.94
CA MET A 1 5.33 3.37 16.91
C MET A 1 6.40 3.42 15.82
N THR A 2 6.06 3.62 14.54
CA THR A 2 7.05 3.61 13.44
C THR A 2 8.07 4.76 13.51
N VAL A 3 7.63 5.99 13.77
CA VAL A 3 8.54 7.15 13.97
C VAL A 3 9.48 6.94 15.17
N TYR A 4 9.00 6.27 16.22
CA TYR A 4 9.80 5.92 17.39
C TYR A 4 10.82 4.81 17.08
N ALA A 5 10.44 3.80 16.29
CA ALA A 5 11.35 2.75 15.82
C ALA A 5 12.42 3.30 14.85
N MET A 6 12.06 4.27 14.00
CA MET A 6 13.00 5.03 13.16
C MET A 6 14.02 5.79 14.00
N TRP A 7 13.56 6.48 15.05
CA TRP A 7 14.45 7.18 15.99
C TRP A 7 15.40 6.22 16.71
N GLN A 8 14.91 5.06 17.13
CA GLN A 8 15.68 4.03 17.83
C GLN A 8 16.63 3.23 16.90
N GLY A 9 16.65 3.52 15.59
CA GLY A 9 17.51 2.84 14.62
C GLY A 9 17.15 1.37 14.37
N LYS A 10 15.95 0.93 14.76
CA LYS A 10 15.50 -0.47 14.63
C LYS A 10 14.74 -0.75 13.32
N THR A 11 14.95 0.06 12.29
CA THR A 11 14.24 -0.08 11.01
C THR A 11 14.96 -0.98 10.03
N GLN A 12 14.19 -1.70 9.23
CA GLN A 12 14.72 -2.53 8.14
C GLN A 12 15.29 -1.69 7.00
N LYS A 13 16.31 -2.22 6.31
CA LYS A 13 16.94 -1.58 5.15
C LYS A 13 15.92 -1.53 4.01
N LEU A 14 15.52 -0.33 3.59
CA LEU A 14 14.52 -0.15 2.53
C LEU A 14 14.99 -0.76 1.21
N ARG A 15 14.32 -1.83 0.77
CA ARG A 15 14.55 -2.43 -0.55
C ARG A 15 13.53 -1.88 -1.53
N LEU A 16 13.96 -0.92 -2.36
CA LEU A 16 13.08 -0.21 -3.29
C LEU A 16 12.76 -1.00 -4.57
N PHE A 17 13.63 -1.97 -4.92
CA PHE A 17 13.53 -2.74 -6.16
C PHE A 17 13.54 -4.25 -5.87
N PRO A 18 12.81 -5.05 -6.68
CA PRO A 18 12.89 -6.50 -6.62
C PRO A 18 14.31 -6.99 -6.94
N ASP A 19 14.68 -8.15 -6.43
CA ASP A 19 15.92 -8.82 -6.81
C ASP A 19 15.71 -9.62 -8.09
N PHE A 20 16.09 -9.02 -9.22
CA PHE A 20 15.92 -9.59 -10.55
C PHE A 20 16.87 -10.77 -10.86
N ALA A 21 17.78 -11.13 -9.95
CA ALA A 21 18.63 -12.31 -10.12
C ALA A 21 17.85 -13.64 -10.04
N ASN A 22 16.64 -13.62 -9.46
CA ASN A 22 15.82 -14.80 -9.26
C ASN A 22 14.55 -14.77 -10.13
N GLN A 23 14.28 -15.82 -10.91
CA GLN A 23 13.05 -15.92 -11.74
C GLN A 23 11.77 -15.82 -10.92
N ALA A 24 11.79 -16.23 -9.64
CA ALA A 24 10.66 -16.08 -8.73
C ALA A 24 10.21 -14.61 -8.59
N SER A 25 11.16 -13.65 -8.65
CA SER A 25 10.85 -12.22 -8.52
C SER A 25 9.99 -11.68 -9.66
N LEU A 26 10.02 -12.30 -10.85
CA LEU A 26 9.15 -11.91 -11.97
C LEU A 26 7.71 -12.35 -11.74
N PHE A 27 7.52 -13.55 -11.18
CA PHE A 27 6.20 -14.05 -10.80
C PHE A 27 5.61 -13.23 -9.65
N ASP A 28 6.42 -12.83 -8.67
CA ASP A 28 5.98 -11.94 -7.58
C ASP A 28 5.53 -10.58 -8.11
N LEU A 29 6.25 -10.02 -9.10
CA LEU A 29 5.81 -8.78 -9.75
C LEU A 29 4.49 -8.97 -10.50
N PHE A 30 4.33 -10.10 -11.20
CA PHE A 30 3.12 -10.41 -11.94
C PHE A 30 1.90 -10.58 -11.02
N THR A 31 2.04 -11.22 -9.85
CA THR A 31 0.94 -11.36 -8.88
C THR A 31 0.64 -10.05 -8.15
N THR A 32 1.64 -9.18 -8.00
CA THR A 32 1.50 -7.86 -7.37
C THR A 32 0.71 -6.87 -8.23
N ILE A 33 0.88 -6.89 -9.56
CA ILE A 33 0.17 -5.97 -10.48
C ILE A 33 -1.36 -6.04 -10.33
N PRO A 34 -2.01 -7.21 -10.37
CA PRO A 34 -3.45 -7.34 -10.13
C PRO A 34 -3.90 -6.75 -8.80
N VAL A 35 -3.13 -6.93 -7.71
CA VAL A 35 -3.47 -6.36 -6.39
C VAL A 35 -3.53 -4.84 -6.46
N PHE A 36 -2.56 -4.19 -7.11
CA PHE A 36 -2.58 -2.74 -7.31
C PHE A 36 -3.74 -2.27 -8.19
N VAL A 37 -4.03 -3.00 -9.29
CA VAL A 37 -5.16 -2.68 -10.18
C VAL A 37 -6.49 -2.79 -9.45
N THR A 38 -6.67 -3.82 -8.63
CA THR A 38 -7.88 -4.00 -7.80
C THR A 38 -7.97 -2.94 -6.70
N GLY A 39 -6.86 -2.61 -6.03
CA GLY A 39 -6.82 -1.56 -5.00
C GLY A 39 -7.18 -0.16 -5.53
N LEU A 40 -6.95 0.08 -6.82
CA LEU A 40 -7.33 1.30 -7.55
C LEU A 40 -8.59 1.09 -8.43
N GLY A 41 -9.46 0.15 -8.06
CA GLY A 41 -10.64 -0.25 -8.82
C GLY A 41 -11.81 0.77 -8.86
N PHE A 42 -11.57 2.06 -9.07
CA PHE A 42 -12.63 3.08 -9.18
C PHE A 42 -13.23 3.22 -10.59
N HIS A 43 -12.66 2.55 -11.59
CA HIS A 43 -13.03 2.69 -13.00
C HIS A 43 -14.50 2.34 -13.29
N VAL A 44 -15.06 1.31 -12.63
CA VAL A 44 -16.47 0.92 -12.83
C VAL A 44 -17.46 1.97 -12.31
N ASN A 45 -17.04 2.76 -11.31
CA ASN A 45 -17.89 3.72 -10.64
C ASN A 45 -17.84 5.12 -11.30
N VAL A 46 -16.91 5.35 -12.24
CA VAL A 46 -16.74 6.67 -12.86
C VAL A 46 -17.96 7.10 -13.69
N HIS A 47 -18.64 6.14 -14.33
CA HIS A 47 -19.82 6.41 -15.15
C HIS A 47 -21.04 6.81 -14.31
N PRO A 48 -21.43 6.03 -13.27
CA PRO A 48 -22.50 6.43 -12.36
C PRO A 48 -22.21 7.74 -11.61
N MET A 49 -21.00 7.93 -11.09
CA MET A 49 -20.69 9.19 -10.39
C MET A 49 -20.78 10.40 -11.32
N ARG A 50 -20.52 10.20 -12.63
CA ARG A 50 -20.60 11.28 -13.64
C ARG A 50 -22.04 11.64 -13.97
N SER A 51 -22.98 10.70 -13.93
CA SER A 51 -24.40 10.98 -14.15
C SER A 51 -25.02 11.74 -12.98
N GLU A 52 -24.54 11.53 -11.75
CA GLU A 52 -25.05 12.20 -10.55
C GLU A 52 -24.43 13.59 -10.29
N LEU A 53 -23.32 13.91 -10.97
CA LEU A 53 -22.68 15.23 -10.84
C LEU A 53 -23.48 16.31 -11.56
N GLY A 54 -23.78 17.41 -10.84
CA GLY A 54 -24.44 18.57 -11.43
C GLY A 54 -23.65 19.21 -12.59
N LYS A 55 -22.32 19.00 -12.64
CA LYS A 55 -21.44 19.36 -13.76
C LYS A 55 -20.56 18.16 -14.14
N PRO A 56 -20.86 17.45 -15.24
CA PRO A 56 -20.11 16.27 -15.65
C PRO A 56 -18.62 16.51 -15.96
N TYR A 57 -18.23 17.77 -16.21
CA TYR A 57 -16.83 18.17 -16.44
C TYR A 57 -15.97 18.05 -15.18
N ASP A 58 -16.55 18.26 -13.99
CA ASP A 58 -15.82 18.25 -12.71
C ASP A 58 -15.37 16.84 -12.30
N MET A 59 -15.95 15.80 -12.91
CA MET A 59 -15.58 14.40 -12.70
C MET A 59 -14.08 14.15 -12.92
N ASN A 60 -13.47 14.77 -13.93
CA ASN A 60 -12.06 14.51 -14.25
C ASN A 60 -11.13 15.03 -13.15
N SER A 61 -11.42 16.23 -12.63
CA SER A 61 -10.70 16.82 -11.50
C SER A 61 -10.90 15.99 -10.23
N ALA A 62 -12.14 15.58 -9.93
CA ALA A 62 -12.44 14.74 -8.78
C ALA A 62 -11.70 13.40 -8.85
N ALA A 63 -11.73 12.71 -10.00
CA ALA A 63 -11.04 11.44 -10.20
C ALA A 63 -9.52 11.57 -10.01
N ARG A 64 -8.90 12.64 -10.55
CA ARG A 64 -7.47 12.91 -10.38
C ARG A 64 -7.08 13.13 -8.92
N ILE A 65 -7.85 13.94 -8.20
CA ILE A 65 -7.59 14.22 -6.78
C ILE A 65 -7.72 12.93 -5.95
N SER A 66 -8.80 12.17 -6.15
CA SER A 66 -9.01 10.88 -5.48
C SER A 66 -7.89 9.88 -5.77
N LEU A 67 -7.39 9.86 -7.01
CA LEU A 67 -6.27 9.01 -7.40
C LEU A 67 -4.98 9.41 -6.68
N ILE A 68 -4.65 10.71 -6.64
CA ILE A 68 -3.46 11.20 -5.94
C ILE A 68 -3.53 10.86 -4.45
N ILE A 69 -4.69 11.09 -3.81
CA ILE A 69 -4.90 10.77 -2.40
C ILE A 69 -4.78 9.25 -2.16
N GLY A 70 -5.40 8.43 -3.01
CA GLY A 70 -5.33 6.97 -2.91
C GLY A 70 -3.91 6.43 -3.04
N ILE A 71 -3.15 6.93 -4.03
CA ILE A 71 -1.73 6.57 -4.20
C ILE A 71 -0.91 6.99 -2.97
N ALA A 72 -1.10 8.21 -2.47
CA ALA A 72 -0.38 8.70 -1.30
C ALA A 72 -0.65 7.84 -0.05
N ILE A 73 -1.91 7.45 0.17
CA ILE A 73 -2.29 6.59 1.29
C ILE A 73 -1.69 5.19 1.14
N TYR A 74 -1.85 4.54 -0.01
CA TYR A 74 -1.27 3.20 -0.23
C TYR A 74 0.25 3.20 -0.14
N PHE A 75 0.91 4.25 -0.67
CA PHE A 75 2.34 4.42 -0.54
C PHE A 75 2.76 4.56 0.93
N ALA A 76 2.07 5.39 1.71
CA ALA A 76 2.36 5.58 3.13
C ALA A 76 2.19 4.27 3.92
N ILE A 77 1.10 3.53 3.68
CA ILE A 77 0.85 2.23 4.33
C ILE A 77 1.95 1.23 3.99
N GLY A 78 2.29 1.07 2.71
CA GLY A 78 3.35 0.16 2.27
C GLY A 78 4.74 0.56 2.80
N PHE A 79 5.06 1.85 2.75
CA PHE A 79 6.34 2.39 3.22
C PHE A 79 6.54 2.17 4.72
N PHE A 80 5.57 2.60 5.54
CA PHE A 80 5.67 2.41 6.99
C PHE A 80 5.52 0.95 7.40
N GLY A 81 4.73 0.17 6.67
CA GLY A 81 4.62 -1.27 6.87
C GLY A 81 5.95 -1.97 6.65
N TYR A 82 6.65 -1.67 5.56
CA TYR A 82 7.96 -2.27 5.28
C TYR A 82 9.02 -1.82 6.28
N LEU A 83 9.00 -0.56 6.71
CA LEU A 83 9.91 -0.10 7.76
C LEU A 83 9.72 -0.82 9.09
N LEU A 84 8.47 -1.22 9.41
CA LEU A 84 8.13 -1.85 10.67
C LEU A 84 8.36 -3.37 10.67
N PHE A 85 8.08 -4.05 9.57
CA PHE A 85 8.09 -5.52 9.50
C PHE A 85 9.08 -6.11 8.48
N GLY A 86 9.66 -5.30 7.60
CA GLY A 86 10.60 -5.72 6.56
C GLY A 86 10.06 -6.83 5.68
N ASP A 87 10.88 -7.86 5.46
CA ASP A 87 10.52 -9.01 4.63
C ASP A 87 9.52 -9.98 5.31
N SER A 88 9.11 -9.72 6.57
CA SER A 88 8.13 -10.54 7.30
C SER A 88 6.69 -10.01 7.20
N ILE A 89 6.40 -9.07 6.29
CA ILE A 89 5.04 -8.59 6.04
C ILE A 89 4.15 -9.72 5.54
N MET A 90 3.01 -9.92 6.20
CA MET A 90 1.94 -10.78 5.70
C MET A 90 1.10 -10.07 4.63
N PRO A 91 0.38 -10.82 3.77
CA PRO A 91 -0.57 -10.23 2.81
C PRO A 91 -1.62 -9.32 3.45
N ASP A 92 -2.04 -9.64 4.68
CA ASP A 92 -2.76 -8.73 5.57
C ASP A 92 -1.80 -8.20 6.64
N ILE A 93 -1.44 -6.93 6.50
CA ILE A 93 -0.49 -6.24 7.39
C ILE A 93 -1.02 -6.10 8.83
N LEU A 94 -2.34 -6.13 9.05
CA LEU A 94 -2.89 -5.99 10.41
C LEU A 94 -2.54 -7.20 11.29
N VAL A 95 -2.38 -8.37 10.68
CA VAL A 95 -1.94 -9.60 11.38
C VAL A 95 -0.52 -9.45 11.95
N ASN A 96 0.35 -8.65 11.32
CA ASN A 96 1.68 -8.38 11.85
C ASN A 96 1.65 -7.58 13.15
N PHE A 97 0.65 -6.72 13.35
CA PHE A 97 0.50 -5.97 14.59
C PHE A 97 0.01 -6.85 15.74
N ASP A 98 -0.92 -7.76 15.47
CA ASP A 98 -1.46 -8.71 16.46
C ASP A 98 -0.36 -9.62 17.03
N ARG A 99 0.53 -10.12 16.16
CA ARG A 99 1.70 -10.92 16.56
C ARG A 99 2.76 -10.16 17.35
N ASN A 100 2.83 -8.84 17.19
CA ASN A 100 3.84 -8.01 17.85
C ASN A 100 3.33 -7.41 19.18
N SER A 101 2.04 -7.57 19.50
CA SER A 101 1.46 -7.24 20.81
C SER A 101 1.75 -8.28 21.89
N ASP A 102 2.18 -9.48 21.52
CA ASP A 102 2.65 -10.50 22.47
C ASP A 102 4.09 -10.20 22.91
N THR A 103 4.27 -9.12 23.67
CA THR A 103 5.44 -9.00 24.54
C THR A 103 5.29 -9.98 25.69
N PRO A 104 6.19 -10.97 25.87
CA PRO A 104 6.22 -11.76 27.09
C PRO A 104 6.47 -10.80 28.25
N THR A 105 5.52 -10.76 29.18
CA THR A 105 5.79 -10.22 30.51
C THR A 105 6.42 -11.36 31.29
N ASP A 106 7.75 -11.38 31.33
CA ASP A 106 8.56 -11.94 32.42
C ASP A 106 9.90 -11.21 32.46
#